data_AF-A0AAV1JXZ2-F1
#
_entry.id   AF-A0AAV1JXZ2-F1
#
_cell.length_a   1.000
_cell.length_b   1.000
_cell.length_c   1.000
_cell.angle_alpha   90.00
_cell.angle_beta   90.00
_cell.angle_gamma   90.00
#
_symmetry.space_group_name_H-M   'P 1'
#
loop_
_entity.id
_entity.type
_entity.pdbx_description
1 polymer ?
#
loop_
_entity_poly.entity_id
_entity_poly.type
_entity_poly.pdbx_seq_one_letter_code
_entity_poly.pdbx_strand_id
1 'polypeptide(L)'
;MSLHKARIKAFEEVLSKDEIDMDHLRRLAFNGIPEEKGLRPLVWKILLNYIPPEKNAWESTYDKNRQLYKEFIEEMIVSPGGPTDHPLSISPGSSWSKYFKDNEVLLQIDKDVRRLCPEMSFFQSATEFPCAEVVNSNGVKRLHKRVEQSVLNYSTFEQRGLGLAKLNNAKRRTESFSSGDYVPLTEGAEAHWEVVERMLFLYAKFNPGQGYVQGMNEIIGPIYHTFAVNPNIEERRYAEPDCFFCFTNLMAEIRDLFIRSLDETESGINNMMSRLSECLKRNDPVVWEQLKKQELRPQYYSFRWLTLLLCQEFKLPDVERIWDSLFADPKRIDFLINICCAMIILVRNDILIGDFASNIKLLQHFPPMDVSRIINEAMKINSA
;
A
#
# COMPACT_ATOMS: atom_id res chain seq x y z
N MET A 1 2.97 -11.25 36.76
CA MET A 1 2.55 -10.36 35.64
C MET A 1 2.38 -11.26 34.40
N SER A 2 1.28 -11.17 33.65
CA SER A 2 1.16 -12.01 32.43
C SER A 2 2.23 -11.62 31.42
N LEU A 3 2.70 -12.57 30.61
CA LEU A 3 3.74 -12.36 29.59
C LEU A 3 3.42 -11.16 28.68
N HIS A 4 2.14 -11.03 28.31
CA HIS A 4 1.62 -9.91 27.52
C HIS A 4 1.76 -8.55 28.24
N LYS A 5 1.39 -8.45 29.53
CA LYS A 5 1.57 -7.21 30.32
C LYS A 5 3.05 -6.83 30.49
N ALA A 6 3.92 -7.82 30.65
CA ALA A 6 5.37 -7.58 30.72
C ALA A 6 5.90 -7.04 29.39
N ARG A 7 5.39 -7.54 28.26
CA ARG A 7 5.75 -7.07 26.92
C ARG A 7 5.34 -5.61 26.69
N ILE A 8 4.11 -5.23 27.04
CA ILE A 8 3.66 -3.82 26.99
C ILE A 8 4.59 -2.93 27.82
N LYS A 9 4.89 -3.34 29.06
CA LYS A 9 5.77 -2.58 29.94
C LYS A 9 7.18 -2.39 29.35
N ALA A 10 7.73 -3.40 28.68
CA ALA A 10 9.02 -3.29 28.02
C ALA A 10 9.03 -2.24 26.88
N PHE A 11 7.96 -2.17 26.09
CA PHE A 11 7.81 -1.11 25.09
C PHE A 11 7.69 0.27 25.75
N GLU A 12 6.86 0.41 26.79
CA GLU A 12 6.71 1.67 27.51
C GLU A 12 8.03 2.16 28.13
N GLU A 13 8.86 1.26 28.67
CA GLU A 13 10.17 1.59 29.22
C GLU A 13 11.12 2.12 28.13
N VAL A 14 11.19 1.47 26.96
CA VAL A 14 12.00 1.94 25.84
C VAL A 14 11.49 3.27 25.29
N LEU A 15 10.17 3.35 25.09
CA LEU A 15 9.49 4.52 24.56
C LEU A 15 9.38 5.66 25.56
N SER A 16 9.76 5.51 26.83
CA SER A 16 9.79 6.60 27.82
C SER A 16 11.07 7.43 27.80
N LYS A 17 12.17 6.90 27.26
CA LYS A 17 13.48 7.59 27.22
C LYS A 17 13.44 8.83 26.32
N ASP A 18 14.28 9.83 26.61
CA ASP A 18 14.40 11.04 25.77
C ASP A 18 15.01 10.74 24.40
N GLU A 19 15.93 9.77 24.35
CA GLU A 19 16.49 9.18 23.13
C GLU A 19 16.14 7.70 23.10
N ILE A 20 15.49 7.27 22.03
CA ILE A 20 15.03 5.89 21.88
C ILE A 20 16.21 4.97 21.55
N ASP A 21 16.39 3.93 22.37
CA ASP A 21 17.33 2.84 22.10
C ASP A 21 16.81 1.99 20.93
N MET A 22 17.29 2.31 19.74
CA MET A 22 16.83 1.70 18.49
C MET A 22 17.10 0.20 18.42
N ASP A 23 18.23 -0.27 18.98
CA ASP A 23 18.56 -1.69 18.97
C ASP A 23 17.63 -2.47 19.89
N HIS A 24 17.32 -1.91 21.07
CA HIS A 24 16.33 -2.52 21.97
C HIS A 24 14.92 -2.48 21.37
N LEU A 25 14.51 -1.34 20.78
CA LEU A 25 13.21 -1.21 20.13
C LEU A 25 13.04 -2.24 19.00
N ARG A 26 14.05 -2.38 18.14
CA ARG A 26 14.04 -3.37 17.05
C ARG A 26 13.93 -4.79 17.59
N ARG A 27 14.70 -5.18 18.61
CA ARG A 27 14.58 -6.52 19.22
C ARG A 27 13.19 -6.80 19.79
N LEU A 28 12.56 -5.80 20.40
CA LEU A 28 11.18 -5.92 20.89
C LEU A 28 10.20 -6.05 19.73
N ALA A 29 10.20 -5.10 18.79
CA ALA A 29 9.31 -5.05 17.64
C ALA A 29 9.42 -6.30 16.76
N PHE A 30 10.63 -6.84 16.58
CA PHE A 30 10.86 -8.03 15.77
C PHE A 30 10.02 -9.24 16.20
N ASN A 31 9.68 -9.33 17.49
CA ASN A 31 8.88 -10.42 18.04
C ASN A 31 7.36 -10.10 18.09
N GLY A 32 6.91 -9.04 17.42
CA GLY A 32 5.52 -8.59 17.32
C GLY A 32 5.17 -7.47 18.31
N ILE A 33 4.49 -6.44 17.84
CA ILE A 33 4.13 -5.27 18.65
C ILE A 33 2.70 -5.47 19.18
N PRO A 34 2.45 -5.26 20.49
CA PRO A 34 1.09 -5.30 21.04
C PRO A 34 0.16 -4.27 20.37
N GLU A 35 -1.11 -4.61 20.20
CA GLU A 35 -2.11 -3.73 19.57
C GLU A 35 -2.60 -2.63 20.53
N GLU A 36 -2.49 -2.91 21.82
CA GLU A 36 -2.98 -2.04 22.88
C GLU A 36 -2.18 -0.75 22.97
N LYS A 37 -2.83 0.29 23.50
CA LYS A 37 -2.23 1.61 23.78
C LYS A 37 -1.65 2.33 22.56
N GLY A 38 -1.93 1.88 21.34
CA GLY A 38 -1.40 2.51 20.14
C GLY A 38 0.11 2.33 19.99
N LEU A 39 0.66 1.23 20.50
CA LEU A 39 2.11 0.95 20.40
C LEU A 39 2.56 0.74 18.95
N ARG A 40 1.86 -0.11 18.18
CA ARG A 40 2.19 -0.39 16.77
C ARG A 40 2.33 0.87 15.91
N PRO A 41 1.34 1.80 15.85
CA PRO A 41 1.49 2.99 15.03
C PRO A 41 2.68 3.86 15.45
N LEU A 42 2.91 4.07 16.75
CA LEU A 42 4.06 4.85 17.21
C LEU A 42 5.40 4.20 16.84
N VAL A 43 5.53 2.89 17.06
CA VAL A 43 6.76 2.16 16.75
C VAL A 43 7.00 2.11 15.24
N TRP A 44 5.97 1.95 14.41
CA TRP A 44 6.10 2.03 12.95
C TRP A 44 6.55 3.41 12.49
N LYS A 45 6.02 4.50 13.06
CA LYS A 45 6.50 5.88 12.77
C LYS A 45 8.01 6.01 13.02
N ILE A 46 8.55 5.37 14.07
CA ILE A 46 9.99 5.36 14.36
C ILE A 46 10.75 4.46 13.36
N LEU A 47 10.30 3.21 13.14
CA LEU A 47 11.00 2.23 12.30
C LEU A 47 10.96 2.52 10.79
N LEU A 48 10.00 3.35 10.35
CA LEU A 48 9.89 3.88 8.99
C LEU A 48 10.50 5.28 8.86
N ASN A 49 11.30 5.70 9.86
CA ASN A 49 12.05 6.96 9.86
C ASN A 49 11.17 8.22 9.67
N TYR A 50 9.90 8.18 10.08
CA TYR A 50 9.02 9.35 10.04
C TYR A 50 9.33 10.32 11.18
N ILE A 51 9.54 9.79 12.40
CA ILE A 51 10.03 10.55 13.54
C ILE A 51 11.41 10.02 13.97
N PRO A 52 12.32 10.90 14.40
CA PRO A 52 13.67 10.49 14.79
C PRO A 52 13.68 9.83 16.18
N PRO A 53 14.77 9.15 16.59
CA PRO A 53 14.90 8.58 17.94
C PRO A 53 14.89 9.64 19.06
N GLU A 54 15.28 10.88 18.77
CA GLU A 54 15.32 11.98 19.73
C GLU A 54 13.94 12.61 19.90
N LYS A 55 13.34 12.46 21.08
CA LYS A 55 11.97 12.92 21.36
C LYS A 55 11.77 14.42 21.31
N ASN A 56 12.81 15.19 21.64
CA ASN A 56 12.75 16.64 21.61
C ASN A 56 12.46 17.20 20.19
N ALA A 57 12.68 16.40 19.14
CA ALA A 57 12.40 16.75 17.76
C ALA A 57 11.04 16.23 17.25
N TRP A 58 10.29 15.47 18.05
CA TRP A 58 9.05 14.84 17.58
C TRP A 58 7.97 15.87 17.22
N GLU A 59 7.68 16.79 18.14
CA GLU A 59 6.64 17.81 17.95
C GLU A 59 6.92 18.68 16.71
N SER A 60 8.15 19.19 16.58
CA SER A 60 8.54 19.99 15.41
C SER A 60 8.53 19.19 14.11
N THR A 61 8.85 17.89 14.14
CA THR A 61 8.77 17.00 12.98
C THR A 61 7.32 16.77 12.56
N TYR A 62 6.42 16.49 13.51
CA TYR A 62 5.00 16.33 13.26
C TYR A 62 4.40 17.59 12.64
N ASP A 63 4.60 18.74 13.28
CA ASP A 63 4.03 20.02 12.84
C ASP A 63 4.49 20.37 11.43
N LYS A 64 5.80 20.28 11.19
CA LYS A 64 6.38 20.53 9.87
C LYS A 64 5.77 19.63 8.79
N ASN A 65 5.74 18.32 9.03
CA ASN A 65 5.29 17.36 8.04
C ASN A 65 3.78 17.46 7.80
N ARG A 66 2.97 17.62 8.86
CA ARG A 66 1.51 17.78 8.76
C ARG A 66 1.13 19.07 8.04
N GLN A 67 1.85 20.17 8.29
CA GLN A 67 1.68 21.43 7.57
C GLN A 67 2.06 21.29 6.09
N LEU A 68 3.19 20.63 5.80
CA LEU A 68 3.63 20.36 4.42
C LEU A 68 2.61 19.50 3.65
N TYR A 69 2.03 18.49 4.29
CA TYR A 69 0.99 17.66 3.66
C TYR A 69 -0.25 18.48 3.30
N LYS A 70 -0.64 19.42 4.17
CA LYS A 70 -1.74 20.34 3.90
C LYS A 70 -1.45 21.22 2.68
N GLU A 71 -0.24 21.76 2.58
CA GLU A 71 0.21 22.52 1.41
C GLU A 71 0.15 21.68 0.13
N PHE A 72 0.51 20.38 0.18
CA PHE A 72 0.36 19.48 -0.96
C PHE A 72 -1.09 19.33 -1.42
N ILE A 73 -2.05 19.22 -0.49
CA ILE A 73 -3.48 19.16 -0.83
C ILE A 73 -3.92 20.44 -1.54
N GLU A 74 -3.51 21.60 -1.02
CA GLU A 74 -3.87 22.91 -1.56
C GLU A 74 -3.29 23.14 -2.97
N GLU A 75 -2.01 22.79 -3.18
CA GLU A 75 -1.28 23.09 -4.41
C GLU A 75 -1.43 22.02 -5.51
N MET A 76 -1.66 20.75 -5.15
CA MET A 76 -1.65 19.66 -6.12
C MET A 76 -3.05 19.20 -6.56
N ILE A 77 -4.09 19.45 -5.75
CA ILE A 77 -5.48 19.13 -6.08
C ILE A 77 -6.17 20.39 -6.61
N VAL A 78 -5.80 20.77 -7.83
CA VAL A 78 -6.24 22.01 -8.48
C VAL A 78 -7.16 21.71 -9.65
N SER A 79 -8.25 22.47 -9.77
CA SER A 79 -9.08 22.48 -10.97
C SER A 79 -8.50 23.44 -12.01
N PRO A 80 -8.49 23.06 -13.29
CA PRO A 80 -7.99 23.90 -14.36
C PRO A 80 -8.89 25.12 -14.51
N GLY A 81 -8.30 26.27 -14.84
CA GLY A 81 -9.05 27.52 -14.97
C GLY A 81 -8.18 28.76 -14.87
N GLY A 82 -8.02 29.42 -16.02
CA GLY A 82 -7.54 30.79 -16.13
C GLY A 82 -8.28 31.48 -17.30
N PRO A 83 -8.25 32.81 -17.41
CA PRO A 83 -9.05 33.54 -18.41
C PRO A 83 -8.77 33.15 -19.87
N THR A 84 -7.61 32.57 -20.13
CA THR A 84 -7.09 32.27 -21.48
C THR A 84 -6.76 30.80 -21.73
N ASP A 85 -6.93 29.91 -20.74
CA ASP A 85 -6.56 28.50 -20.86
C ASP A 85 -7.79 27.63 -21.12
N HIS A 86 -7.82 27.01 -22.31
CA HIS A 86 -8.96 26.26 -22.82
C HIS A 86 -8.74 24.74 -22.67
N PRO A 87 -9.79 23.94 -22.41
CA PRO A 87 -9.71 22.47 -22.30
C PRO A 87 -9.02 21.75 -23.47
N LEU A 88 -9.11 22.29 -24.67
CA LEU A 88 -8.50 21.71 -25.87
C LEU A 88 -7.09 22.27 -26.17
N SER A 89 -6.50 23.01 -25.23
CA SER A 89 -5.17 23.58 -25.40
C SER A 89 -4.10 22.49 -25.38
N ILE A 90 -3.28 22.46 -26.43
CA ILE A 90 -2.14 21.52 -26.59
C ILE A 90 -0.85 22.19 -26.07
N SER A 91 -0.93 23.43 -25.60
CA SER A 91 0.24 24.17 -25.10
C SER A 91 0.87 23.43 -23.90
N PRO A 92 2.20 23.26 -23.87
CA PRO A 92 2.89 22.56 -22.79
C PRO A 92 2.64 23.13 -21.37
N GLY A 93 2.25 24.40 -21.27
CA GLY A 93 1.90 25.09 -20.02
C GLY A 93 0.40 25.11 -19.69
N SER A 94 -0.44 24.40 -20.44
CA SER A 94 -1.88 24.35 -20.17
C SER A 94 -2.18 23.59 -18.87
N SER A 95 -2.93 24.22 -17.97
CA SER A 95 -3.46 23.61 -16.76
C SER A 95 -4.42 22.46 -17.08
N TRP A 96 -5.14 22.56 -18.21
CA TRP A 96 -6.01 21.48 -18.70
C TRP A 96 -5.23 20.25 -19.15
N SER A 97 -4.12 20.41 -19.87
CA SER A 97 -3.26 19.29 -20.28
C SER A 97 -2.72 18.52 -19.06
N LYS A 98 -2.27 19.25 -18.03
CA LYS A 98 -1.85 18.65 -16.75
C LYS A 98 -3.01 17.95 -16.04
N TYR A 99 -4.19 18.59 -16.00
CA TYR A 99 -5.38 18.02 -15.38
C TYR A 99 -5.83 16.71 -16.02
N PHE A 100 -5.79 16.59 -17.35
CA PHE A 100 -6.16 15.35 -18.03
C PHE A 100 -5.14 14.22 -17.79
N LYS A 101 -3.84 14.53 -17.77
CA LYS A 101 -2.82 13.54 -17.38
C LYS A 101 -3.00 13.07 -15.94
N ASP A 102 -3.29 13.99 -15.03
CA ASP A 102 -3.62 13.66 -13.64
C ASP A 102 -4.83 12.72 -13.56
N ASN A 103 -5.85 12.91 -14.40
CA ASN A 103 -7.04 12.04 -14.43
C ASN A 103 -6.74 10.62 -14.93
N GLU A 104 -5.77 10.43 -15.83
CA GLU A 104 -5.35 9.09 -16.28
C GLU A 104 -4.70 8.28 -15.14
N VAL A 105 -3.84 8.94 -14.35
CA VAL A 105 -3.25 8.34 -13.15
C VAL A 105 -4.34 8.07 -12.11
N LEU A 106 -5.22 9.05 -11.89
CA LEU A 106 -6.28 8.94 -10.90
C LEU A 106 -7.28 7.82 -11.21
N LEU A 107 -7.60 7.59 -12.49
CA LEU A 107 -8.46 6.48 -12.90
C LEU A 107 -7.89 5.10 -12.52
N GLN A 108 -6.56 4.95 -12.51
CA GLN A 108 -5.92 3.72 -12.06
C GLN A 108 -6.01 3.60 -10.54
N ILE A 109 -5.69 4.67 -9.82
CA ILE A 109 -5.76 4.72 -8.35
C ILE A 109 -7.18 4.41 -7.87
N ASP A 110 -8.20 5.09 -8.41
CA ASP A 110 -9.62 4.92 -8.03
C ASP A 110 -10.06 3.45 -8.15
N LYS A 111 -9.72 2.78 -9.25
CA LYS A 111 -10.02 1.36 -9.45
C LYS A 111 -9.36 0.47 -8.40
N ASP A 112 -8.13 0.78 -8.01
CA ASP A 112 -7.34 -0.03 -7.09
C ASP A 112 -7.75 0.18 -5.62
N VAL A 113 -8.10 1.40 -5.22
CA VAL A 113 -8.56 1.69 -3.85
C VAL A 113 -9.99 1.21 -3.59
N ARG A 114 -10.86 1.17 -4.62
CA ARG A 114 -12.23 0.64 -4.51
C ARG A 114 -12.31 -0.87 -4.24
N ARG A 115 -11.19 -1.57 -4.41
CA ARG A 115 -11.04 -3.01 -4.16
C ARG A 115 -9.99 -3.33 -3.10
N LEU A 116 -9.53 -2.32 -2.35
CA LEU A 116 -8.51 -2.48 -1.31
C LEU A 116 -9.07 -3.25 -0.11
N CYS A 117 -8.44 -4.37 0.24
CA CYS A 117 -8.85 -5.25 1.35
C CYS A 117 -10.37 -5.50 1.41
N PRO A 118 -10.97 -6.15 0.38
CA PRO A 118 -12.43 -6.28 0.22
C PRO A 118 -13.12 -7.04 1.36
N GLU A 119 -12.37 -7.88 2.07
CA GLU A 119 -12.82 -8.63 3.24
C GLU A 119 -13.09 -7.74 4.47
N MET A 120 -12.67 -6.46 4.43
CA MET A 120 -12.81 -5.52 5.54
C MET A 120 -13.75 -4.37 5.19
N SER A 121 -14.79 -4.18 5.99
CA SER A 121 -15.70 -3.03 5.85
C SER A 121 -15.04 -1.69 6.19
N PHE A 122 -13.86 -1.72 6.84
CA PHE A 122 -13.14 -0.53 7.26
C PHE A 122 -12.95 0.48 6.12
N PHE A 123 -12.43 0.05 4.97
CA PHE A 123 -12.15 0.97 3.85
C PHE A 123 -13.42 1.57 3.23
N GLN A 124 -14.57 0.91 3.36
CA GLN A 124 -15.88 1.41 2.92
C GLN A 124 -16.52 2.37 3.93
N SER A 125 -16.12 2.28 5.20
CA SER A 125 -16.72 3.08 6.27
C SER A 125 -16.21 4.52 6.26
N ALA A 126 -17.00 5.40 6.86
CA ALA A 126 -16.66 6.81 7.00
C ALA A 126 -15.49 6.99 7.95
N THR A 127 -14.52 7.82 7.57
CA THR A 127 -13.51 8.30 8.53
C THR A 127 -14.16 9.26 9.53
N GLU A 128 -13.75 9.18 10.80
CA GLU A 128 -14.11 10.17 11.83
C GLU A 128 -13.48 11.54 11.56
N PHE A 129 -12.44 11.59 10.72
CA PHE A 129 -11.65 12.79 10.42
C PHE A 129 -11.58 13.04 8.91
N PRO A 130 -12.69 13.45 8.26
CA PRO A 130 -12.68 13.80 6.85
C PRO A 130 -11.83 15.05 6.59
N CYS A 131 -11.16 15.11 5.43
CA CYS A 131 -10.38 16.29 5.05
C CYS A 131 -11.33 17.44 4.68
N ALA A 132 -11.44 18.44 5.58
CA ALA A 132 -12.38 19.56 5.46
C ALA A 132 -12.23 20.32 4.12
N GLU A 133 -11.01 20.51 3.65
CA GLU A 133 -10.73 21.19 2.37
C GLU A 133 -11.25 20.42 1.15
N VAL A 134 -11.30 19.09 1.25
CA VAL A 134 -11.77 18.22 0.18
C VAL A 134 -13.28 18.06 0.25
N VAL A 135 -13.83 17.71 1.43
CA VAL A 135 -15.26 17.40 1.55
C VAL A 135 -16.16 18.62 1.43
N ASN A 136 -15.68 19.82 1.74
CA ASN A 136 -16.45 21.07 1.65
C ASN A 136 -16.18 21.84 0.34
N SER A 137 -15.51 21.22 -0.63
CA SER A 137 -15.14 21.85 -1.90
C SER A 137 -16.26 21.88 -2.95
N ASN A 138 -17.53 21.62 -2.58
CA ASN A 138 -18.63 21.37 -3.53
C ASN A 138 -18.31 20.29 -4.58
N GLY A 139 -17.47 19.32 -4.20
CA GLY A 139 -17.02 18.23 -5.07
C GLY A 139 -15.86 18.58 -6.02
N VAL A 140 -15.35 19.80 -6.02
CA VAL A 140 -14.27 20.25 -6.92
C VAL A 140 -12.94 19.56 -6.61
N LYS A 141 -12.62 19.40 -5.32
CA LYS A 141 -11.40 18.72 -4.85
C LYS A 141 -11.60 17.22 -4.58
N ARG A 142 -12.82 16.69 -4.74
CA ARG A 142 -13.08 15.25 -4.59
C ARG A 142 -12.57 14.49 -5.80
N LEU A 143 -11.53 13.71 -5.58
CA LEU A 143 -10.81 13.02 -6.64
C LEU A 143 -11.70 12.01 -7.39
N HIS A 144 -12.45 11.16 -6.70
CA HIS A 144 -13.39 10.25 -7.33
C HIS A 144 -14.41 10.93 -8.29
N LYS A 145 -14.85 12.18 -8.01
CA LYS A 145 -15.76 12.93 -8.90
C LYS A 145 -15.07 13.35 -10.21
N ARG A 146 -13.75 13.60 -10.18
CA ARG A 146 -12.96 13.88 -11.40
C ARG A 146 -12.93 12.66 -12.31
N VAL A 147 -12.87 11.46 -11.73
CA VAL A 147 -12.91 10.19 -12.46
C VAL A 147 -14.29 9.99 -13.09
N GLU A 148 -15.38 10.16 -12.33
CA GLU A 148 -16.75 10.06 -12.85
C GLU A 148 -17.01 10.98 -14.05
N GLN A 149 -16.52 12.22 -14.00
CA GLN A 149 -16.65 13.20 -15.09
C GLN A 149 -15.80 12.88 -16.33
N SER A 150 -14.75 12.07 -16.18
CA SER A 150 -13.86 11.68 -17.27
C SER A 150 -14.44 10.54 -18.13
N VAL A 151 -15.51 9.89 -17.67
CA VAL A 151 -16.24 8.87 -18.44
C VAL A 151 -17.27 9.56 -19.35
N LEU A 152 -17.10 9.45 -20.67
CA LEU A 152 -17.94 10.13 -21.66
C LEU A 152 -19.43 9.77 -21.52
N ASN A 153 -20.28 10.78 -21.31
CA ASN A 153 -21.71 10.69 -21.56
C ASN A 153 -21.96 10.83 -23.07
N TYR A 154 -22.46 9.78 -23.73
CA TYR A 154 -22.89 9.87 -25.13
C TYR A 154 -24.39 9.59 -25.24
N SER A 155 -25.03 10.23 -26.22
CA SER A 155 -26.41 9.93 -26.61
C SER A 155 -26.38 9.19 -27.94
N THR A 156 -27.06 8.05 -28.04
CA THR A 156 -27.18 7.35 -29.33
C THR A 156 -28.36 7.92 -30.09
N PHE A 157 -28.14 8.29 -31.35
CA PHE A 157 -29.19 8.80 -32.23
C PHE A 157 -29.78 7.62 -33.03
N GLU A 158 -31.02 7.22 -32.73
CA GLU A 158 -31.75 6.26 -33.56
C GLU A 158 -32.76 6.99 -34.45
N GLN A 159 -32.56 6.89 -35.77
CA GLN A 159 -33.51 7.36 -36.77
C GLN A 159 -34.47 6.21 -37.11
N ARG A 160 -35.76 6.35 -36.78
CA ARG A 160 -36.80 5.51 -37.40
C ARG A 160 -37.34 6.27 -38.61
N GLY A 161 -37.49 5.57 -39.73
CA GLY A 161 -37.99 6.15 -40.98
C GLY A 161 -39.29 6.92 -40.74
N LEU A 162 -39.44 8.05 -41.47
CA LEU A 162 -40.42 9.14 -41.29
C LEU A 162 -40.02 10.26 -40.29
N GLY A 163 -38.72 10.47 -40.05
CA GLY A 163 -38.21 11.72 -39.48
C GLY A 163 -38.44 11.94 -37.97
N LEU A 164 -38.97 10.94 -37.25
CA LEU A 164 -39.07 10.95 -35.79
C LEU A 164 -37.75 10.46 -35.18
N ALA A 165 -36.97 11.40 -34.65
CA ALA A 165 -35.76 11.11 -33.89
C ALA A 165 -36.11 10.84 -32.42
N LYS A 166 -35.62 9.73 -31.87
CA LYS A 166 -35.67 9.47 -30.43
C LYS A 166 -34.26 9.62 -29.86
N LEU A 167 -34.07 10.60 -28.99
CA LEU A 167 -32.83 10.77 -28.25
C LEU A 167 -32.81 9.76 -27.11
N ASN A 168 -32.06 8.68 -27.28
CA ASN A 168 -31.79 7.77 -26.17
C ASN A 168 -30.53 8.26 -25.46
N ASN A 169 -30.71 8.85 -24.28
CA ASN A 169 -29.63 9.07 -23.33
C ASN A 169 -29.18 7.72 -22.77
N ALA A 170 -28.48 6.94 -23.60
CA ALA A 170 -27.75 5.79 -23.14
C ALA A 170 -26.52 6.32 -22.40
N LYS A 171 -26.67 6.59 -21.10
CA LYS A 171 -25.50 6.42 -20.24
C LYS A 171 -25.01 5.01 -20.57
N ARG A 172 -23.79 4.85 -21.05
CA ARG A 172 -22.99 3.77 -20.45
C ARG A 172 -22.91 4.16 -18.97
N ARG A 173 -23.99 3.87 -18.23
CA ARG A 173 -23.83 3.21 -16.95
C ARG A 173 -23.02 2.02 -17.40
N THR A 174 -21.72 2.14 -17.29
CA THR A 174 -21.02 0.94 -17.00
C THR A 174 -21.81 0.34 -15.84
N GLU A 175 -22.29 -0.86 -16.04
CA GLU A 175 -22.50 -1.81 -14.96
C GLU A 175 -21.12 -2.10 -14.28
N SER A 176 -20.27 -1.07 -14.07
CA SER A 176 -18.93 -1.10 -13.46
C SER A 176 -18.89 -0.27 -12.18
N PHE A 177 -20.03 -0.06 -11.54
CA PHE A 177 -20.02 -0.52 -10.16
C PHE A 177 -20.25 -2.01 -10.30
N SER A 178 -19.15 -2.78 -10.36
CA SER A 178 -19.27 -4.20 -10.13
C SER A 178 -20.04 -4.34 -8.80
N SER A 179 -20.91 -5.34 -8.69
CA SER A 179 -21.53 -5.69 -7.42
C SER A 179 -20.42 -6.04 -6.42
N GLY A 180 -19.84 -5.04 -5.76
CA GLY A 180 -18.61 -5.18 -4.96
C GLY A 180 -17.74 -3.91 -4.84
N ASP A 181 -17.87 -2.92 -5.71
CA ASP A 181 -17.02 -1.71 -5.64
C ASP A 181 -17.48 -0.76 -4.53
N TYR A 182 -16.52 -0.18 -3.80
CA TYR A 182 -16.82 0.77 -2.71
C TYR A 182 -17.52 2.02 -3.24
N VAL A 183 -18.54 2.49 -2.51
CA VAL A 183 -19.38 3.62 -2.91
C VAL A 183 -18.96 4.90 -2.18
N PRO A 184 -18.92 6.07 -2.84
CA PRO A 184 -18.65 7.34 -2.18
C PRO A 184 -19.74 7.72 -1.17
N LEU A 185 -19.35 8.41 -0.09
CA LEU A 185 -20.29 8.94 0.90
C LEU A 185 -20.86 10.30 0.49
N THR A 186 -21.95 10.70 1.15
CA THR A 186 -22.58 12.02 0.95
C THR A 186 -21.63 13.17 1.30
N GLU A 187 -21.95 14.36 0.80
CA GLU A 187 -21.17 15.57 1.10
C GLU A 187 -21.02 15.80 2.61
N GLY A 188 -19.84 16.28 3.02
CA GLY A 188 -19.45 16.37 4.43
C GLY A 188 -18.85 15.10 5.06
N ALA A 189 -19.01 13.93 4.42
CA ALA A 189 -18.39 12.68 4.85
C ALA A 189 -17.41 12.15 3.79
N GLU A 190 -16.42 11.39 4.23
CA GLU A 190 -15.40 10.78 3.36
C GLU A 190 -15.17 9.35 3.81
N ALA A 191 -15.08 8.41 2.86
CA ALA A 191 -14.73 7.03 3.15
C ALA A 191 -13.21 6.85 3.29
N HIS A 192 -12.78 5.86 4.05
CA HIS A 192 -11.36 5.54 4.20
C HIS A 192 -10.64 5.27 2.86
N TRP A 193 -11.32 4.68 1.87
CA TRP A 193 -10.74 4.49 0.53
C TRP A 193 -10.49 5.82 -0.21
N GLU A 194 -11.32 6.85 -0.02
CA GLU A 194 -11.12 8.20 -0.60
C GLU A 194 -9.86 8.87 0.01
N VAL A 195 -9.60 8.62 1.30
CA VAL A 195 -8.37 9.08 1.98
C VAL A 195 -7.13 8.42 1.35
N VAL A 196 -7.18 7.11 1.10
CA VAL A 196 -6.10 6.38 0.43
C VAL A 196 -5.92 6.85 -1.02
N GLU A 197 -7.02 7.11 -1.74
CA GLU A 197 -7.00 7.68 -3.10
C GLU A 197 -6.19 8.98 -3.13
N ARG A 198 -6.46 9.89 -2.18
CA ARG A 198 -5.76 11.16 -2.06
C ARG A 198 -4.27 10.99 -1.76
N MET A 199 -3.90 10.16 -0.79
CA MET A 199 -2.50 9.93 -0.46
C MET A 199 -1.70 9.39 -1.65
N LEU A 200 -2.25 8.40 -2.38
CA LEU A 200 -1.60 7.83 -3.55
C LEU A 200 -1.50 8.83 -4.71
N PHE A 201 -2.54 9.65 -4.91
CA PHE A 201 -2.52 10.70 -5.93
C PHE A 201 -1.45 11.76 -5.65
N LEU A 202 -1.36 12.22 -4.40
CA LEU A 202 -0.32 13.16 -3.98
C LEU A 202 1.07 12.56 -4.13
N TYR A 203 1.25 11.29 -3.75
CA TYR A 203 2.53 10.59 -3.90
C TYR A 203 2.96 10.54 -5.37
N ALA A 204 2.04 10.16 -6.27
CA ALA A 204 2.32 10.05 -7.70
C ALA A 204 2.70 11.41 -8.31
N LYS A 205 2.09 12.51 -7.84
CA LYS A 205 2.42 13.87 -8.28
C LYS A 205 3.77 14.35 -7.74
N PHE A 206 4.11 13.98 -6.51
CA PHE A 206 5.39 14.31 -5.90
C PHE A 206 6.55 13.53 -6.53
N ASN A 207 6.29 12.31 -7.02
CA ASN A 207 7.28 11.41 -7.59
C ASN A 207 7.06 11.12 -9.08
N PRO A 208 7.12 12.13 -9.99
CA PRO A 208 6.74 11.96 -11.40
C PRO A 208 7.63 10.96 -12.18
N GLY A 209 8.84 10.67 -11.69
CA GLY A 209 9.73 9.67 -12.29
C GLY A 209 9.28 8.22 -12.06
N GLN A 210 8.50 7.97 -11.00
CA GLN A 210 7.89 6.66 -10.72
C GLN A 210 6.39 6.68 -11.04
N GLY A 211 5.69 7.73 -10.61
CA GLY A 211 4.24 7.84 -10.66
C GLY A 211 3.54 6.86 -9.73
N TYR A 212 2.29 6.53 -10.06
CA TYR A 212 1.55 5.45 -9.41
C TYR A 212 1.78 4.15 -10.17
N VAL A 213 1.99 3.05 -9.43
CA VAL A 213 2.05 1.70 -9.96
C VAL A 213 1.07 0.81 -9.19
N GLN A 214 0.29 0.01 -9.92
CA GLN A 214 -0.66 -0.93 -9.32
C GLN A 214 0.04 -1.82 -8.28
N GLY A 215 -0.56 -1.95 -7.10
CA GLY A 215 0.01 -2.65 -5.95
C GLY A 215 0.47 -1.73 -4.83
N MET A 216 0.76 -0.46 -5.12
CA MET A 216 1.08 0.54 -4.09
C MET A 216 -0.08 0.76 -3.10
N ASN A 217 -1.32 0.61 -3.56
CA ASN A 217 -2.52 0.64 -2.73
C ASN A 217 -2.52 -0.47 -1.65
N GLU A 218 -2.00 -1.65 -1.99
CA GLU A 218 -1.91 -2.79 -1.07
C GLU A 218 -0.84 -2.57 0.01
N ILE A 219 0.15 -1.72 -0.25
CA ILE A 219 1.20 -1.38 0.72
C ILE A 219 0.74 -0.25 1.65
N ILE A 220 0.14 0.81 1.13
CA ILE A 220 -0.32 1.93 1.97
C ILE A 220 -1.51 1.52 2.86
N GLY A 221 -2.35 0.59 2.40
CA GLY A 221 -3.55 0.15 3.12
C GLY A 221 -3.29 -0.30 4.56
N PRO A 222 -2.39 -1.27 4.81
CA PRO A 222 -2.04 -1.72 6.15
C PRO A 222 -1.46 -0.61 7.06
N ILE A 223 -0.62 0.27 6.52
CA ILE A 223 -0.06 1.42 7.27
C ILE A 223 -1.18 2.35 7.70
N TYR A 224 -2.06 2.71 6.77
CA TYR A 224 -3.16 3.62 7.03
C TYR A 224 -4.14 3.02 8.04
N HIS A 225 -4.52 1.74 7.87
CA HIS A 225 -5.36 1.02 8.81
C HIS A 225 -4.79 1.09 10.24
N THR A 226 -3.52 0.72 10.42
CA THR A 226 -2.83 0.74 11.72
C THR A 226 -2.91 2.12 12.39
N PHE A 227 -2.83 3.20 11.61
CA PHE A 227 -2.84 4.57 12.14
C PHE A 227 -4.26 5.07 12.41
N ALA A 228 -5.20 4.73 11.54
CA ALA A 228 -6.59 5.17 11.60
C ALA A 228 -7.42 4.43 12.65
N VAL A 229 -6.99 3.25 13.11
CA VAL A 229 -7.64 2.51 14.22
C VAL A 229 -6.98 2.75 15.58
N ASN A 230 -6.01 3.68 15.66
CA ASN A 230 -5.28 3.97 16.90
C ASN A 230 -6.26 4.33 18.06
N PRO A 231 -6.15 3.75 19.26
CA PRO A 231 -7.04 4.08 20.37
C PRO A 231 -6.97 5.56 20.81
N ASN A 232 -5.88 6.27 20.51
CA ASN A 232 -5.75 7.69 20.78
C ASN A 232 -6.38 8.53 19.66
N ILE A 233 -7.47 9.24 19.99
CA ILE A 233 -8.24 10.10 19.08
C ILE A 233 -7.38 11.21 18.46
N GLU A 234 -6.48 11.83 19.25
CA GLU A 234 -5.64 12.92 18.75
C GLU A 234 -4.59 12.42 17.75
N GLU A 235 -4.08 11.20 17.92
CA GLU A 235 -3.20 10.56 16.93
C GLU A 235 -3.97 10.15 15.67
N ARG A 236 -5.19 9.62 15.81
CA ARG A 236 -6.04 9.23 14.67
C ARG A 236 -6.37 10.40 13.76
N ARG A 237 -6.57 11.60 14.32
CA ARG A 237 -6.83 12.82 13.54
C ARG A 237 -5.76 13.08 12.48
N TYR A 238 -4.52 12.68 12.75
CA TYR A 238 -3.38 12.85 11.85
C TYR A 238 -2.96 11.57 11.14
N ALA A 239 -3.82 10.52 11.13
CA ALA A 239 -3.50 9.24 10.50
C ALA A 239 -3.14 9.37 9.02
N GLU A 240 -3.83 10.25 8.28
CA GLU A 240 -3.56 10.50 6.86
C GLU A 240 -2.17 11.11 6.59
N PRO A 241 -1.81 12.31 7.09
CA PRO A 241 -0.50 12.88 6.84
C PRO A 241 0.64 12.00 7.39
N ASP A 242 0.47 11.42 8.57
CA ASP A 242 1.50 10.58 9.18
C ASP A 242 1.73 9.29 8.35
N CYS A 243 0.65 8.70 7.83
CA CYS A 243 0.73 7.54 6.93
C CYS A 243 1.42 7.90 5.61
N PHE A 244 1.08 9.05 5.01
CA PHE A 244 1.68 9.51 3.76
C PHE A 244 3.21 9.56 3.83
N PHE A 245 3.78 10.13 4.89
CA PHE A 245 5.24 10.20 5.02
C PHE A 245 5.88 8.86 5.38
N CYS A 246 5.26 8.05 6.24
CA CYS A 246 5.74 6.69 6.51
C CYS A 246 5.79 5.85 5.22
N PHE A 247 4.72 5.95 4.41
CA PHE A 247 4.64 5.29 3.11
C PHE A 247 5.69 5.84 2.14
N THR A 248 5.89 7.16 2.09
CA THR A 248 6.90 7.78 1.22
C THR A 248 8.31 7.30 1.56
N ASN A 249 8.64 7.20 2.84
CA ASN A 249 9.92 6.68 3.29
C ASN A 249 10.11 5.21 2.93
N LEU A 250 9.08 4.37 3.15
CA LEU A 250 9.12 2.96 2.73
C LEU A 250 9.31 2.84 1.22
N MET A 251 8.54 3.60 0.45
CA MET A 251 8.64 3.61 -1.01
C MET A 251 10.03 4.06 -1.48
N ALA A 252 10.69 5.00 -0.81
CA ALA A 252 12.05 5.40 -1.17
C ALA A 252 13.04 4.22 -1.11
N GLU A 253 12.83 3.26 -0.21
CA GLU A 253 13.64 2.04 -0.08
C GLU A 253 13.28 0.99 -1.14
N ILE A 254 12.00 0.83 -1.49
CA ILE A 254 11.50 -0.26 -2.36
C ILE A 254 11.10 0.20 -3.77
N ARG A 255 11.31 1.47 -4.14
CA ARG A 255 10.83 2.04 -5.41
C ARG A 255 11.32 1.30 -6.64
N ASP A 256 12.52 0.74 -6.56
CA ASP A 256 13.19 0.07 -7.68
C ASP A 256 12.43 -1.20 -8.09
N LEU A 257 11.62 -1.78 -7.19
CA LEU A 257 10.74 -2.92 -7.46
C LEU A 257 9.55 -2.59 -8.38
N PHE A 258 9.24 -1.30 -8.54
CA PHE A 258 8.10 -0.82 -9.32
C PHE A 258 8.50 -0.20 -10.66
N ILE A 259 9.81 -0.02 -10.90
CA ILE A 259 10.32 0.67 -12.09
C ILE A 259 10.91 -0.35 -13.05
N ARG A 260 10.21 -0.61 -14.16
CA ARG A 260 10.60 -1.61 -15.16
C ARG A 260 12.03 -1.45 -15.69
N SER A 261 12.51 -0.21 -15.85
CA SER A 261 13.88 0.04 -16.30
C SER A 261 14.96 -0.34 -15.28
N LEU A 262 14.56 -0.63 -14.03
CA LEU A 262 15.42 -1.06 -12.95
C LEU A 262 15.26 -2.56 -12.64
N ASP A 263 14.44 -3.32 -13.37
CA ASP A 263 14.20 -4.74 -13.07
C ASP A 263 15.49 -5.58 -13.00
N GLU A 264 16.50 -5.22 -13.81
CA GLU A 264 17.81 -5.88 -13.92
C GLU A 264 18.87 -5.34 -12.95
N THR A 265 18.59 -4.29 -12.16
CA THR A 265 19.56 -3.75 -11.19
C THR A 265 19.65 -4.62 -9.95
N GLU A 266 20.66 -4.38 -9.10
CA GLU A 266 20.83 -5.08 -7.82
C GLU A 266 19.62 -4.89 -6.88
N SER A 267 18.98 -3.74 -6.95
CA SER A 267 17.75 -3.40 -6.22
C SER A 267 16.47 -3.81 -6.94
N GLY A 268 16.58 -4.31 -8.18
CA GLY A 268 15.47 -4.69 -9.04
C GLY A 268 14.81 -6.01 -8.67
N ILE A 269 13.59 -6.20 -9.17
CA ILE A 269 12.78 -7.39 -8.86
C ILE A 269 13.40 -8.69 -9.40
N ASN A 270 14.07 -8.67 -10.57
CA ASN A 270 14.71 -9.88 -11.10
C ASN A 270 15.88 -10.32 -10.22
N ASN A 271 16.65 -9.37 -9.68
CA ASN A 271 17.70 -9.70 -8.73
C ASN A 271 17.13 -10.25 -7.42
N MET A 272 16.06 -9.67 -6.86
CA MET A 272 15.41 -10.23 -5.66
C MET A 272 14.91 -11.66 -5.86
N MET A 273 14.30 -11.96 -7.01
CA MET A 273 13.85 -13.32 -7.35
C MET A 273 15.02 -14.29 -7.54
N SER A 274 16.12 -13.83 -8.14
CA SER A 274 17.36 -14.61 -8.26
C SER A 274 17.94 -14.93 -6.88
N ARG A 275 18.01 -13.94 -5.99
CA ARG A 275 18.47 -14.10 -4.60
C ARG A 275 17.58 -15.06 -3.81
N LEU A 276 16.26 -15.03 -4.02
CA LEU A 276 15.34 -16.02 -3.43
C LEU A 276 15.63 -17.43 -3.94
N SER A 277 15.84 -17.61 -5.25
CA SER A 277 16.19 -18.91 -5.83
C SER A 277 17.50 -19.47 -5.25
N GLU A 278 18.55 -18.64 -5.17
CA GLU A 278 19.83 -19.05 -4.57
C GLU A 278 19.75 -19.28 -3.07
N CYS A 279 18.90 -18.52 -2.35
CA CYS A 279 18.59 -18.77 -0.95
C CYS A 279 17.94 -20.15 -0.77
N LEU A 280 16.94 -20.48 -1.59
CA LEU A 280 16.29 -21.79 -1.57
C LEU A 280 17.28 -22.91 -1.90
N LYS A 281 18.12 -22.74 -2.92
CA LYS A 281 19.13 -23.73 -3.30
C LYS A 281 20.10 -24.06 -2.17
N ARG A 282 20.53 -23.06 -1.41
CA ARG A 282 21.45 -23.24 -0.28
C ARG A 282 20.80 -23.96 0.91
N ASN A 283 19.55 -23.64 1.20
CA ASN A 283 18.86 -24.13 2.40
C ASN A 283 18.07 -25.42 2.15
N ASP A 284 17.56 -25.64 0.94
CA ASP A 284 16.84 -26.84 0.52
C ASP A 284 17.06 -27.19 -0.97
N PRO A 285 18.22 -27.77 -1.31
CA PRO A 285 18.58 -28.08 -2.70
C PRO A 285 17.63 -29.10 -3.35
N VAL A 286 16.96 -29.95 -2.56
CA VAL A 286 16.05 -30.98 -3.08
C VAL A 286 14.77 -30.32 -3.61
N VAL A 287 14.19 -29.38 -2.85
CA VAL A 287 13.03 -28.61 -3.30
C VAL A 287 13.41 -27.73 -4.48
N TRP A 288 14.57 -27.07 -4.42
CA TRP A 288 15.06 -26.25 -5.52
C TRP A 288 15.20 -27.03 -6.84
N GLU A 289 15.80 -28.23 -6.79
CA GLU A 289 15.96 -29.06 -7.99
C GLU A 289 14.62 -29.57 -8.50
N GLN A 290 13.66 -29.87 -7.62
CA GLN A 290 12.30 -30.24 -8.04
C GLN A 290 11.60 -29.11 -8.79
N LEU A 291 11.64 -27.88 -8.27
CA LEU A 291 11.05 -26.71 -8.95
C LEU A 291 11.73 -26.45 -10.29
N LYS A 292 13.07 -26.57 -10.33
CA LYS A 292 13.86 -26.41 -11.55
C LYS A 292 13.53 -27.48 -12.59
N LYS A 293 13.40 -28.75 -12.20
CA LYS A 293 13.01 -29.87 -13.08
C LYS A 293 11.62 -29.68 -13.68
N GLN A 294 10.72 -29.04 -12.94
CA GLN A 294 9.38 -28.67 -13.40
C GLN A 294 9.36 -27.37 -14.23
N GLU A 295 10.51 -26.74 -14.45
CA GLU A 295 10.63 -25.41 -15.08
C GLU A 295 9.80 -24.32 -14.37
N LEU A 296 9.55 -24.48 -13.07
CA LEU A 296 8.75 -23.58 -12.27
C LEU A 296 9.62 -22.41 -11.80
N ARG A 297 9.58 -21.31 -12.55
CA ARG A 297 10.44 -20.14 -12.31
C ARG A 297 9.88 -19.23 -11.20
N PRO A 298 10.73 -18.57 -10.39
CA PRO A 298 10.31 -17.64 -9.33
C PRO A 298 9.31 -16.57 -9.77
N GLN A 299 9.42 -16.07 -11.01
CA GLN A 299 8.51 -15.07 -11.57
C GLN A 299 7.03 -15.47 -11.48
N TYR A 300 6.73 -16.76 -11.50
CA TYR A 300 5.36 -17.26 -11.52
C TYR A 300 4.66 -17.23 -10.16
N TYR A 301 5.41 -17.14 -9.06
CA TYR A 301 4.86 -17.20 -7.71
C TYR A 301 5.38 -16.10 -6.77
N SER A 302 6.67 -15.75 -6.84
CA SER A 302 7.29 -14.84 -5.87
C SER A 302 7.29 -13.38 -6.29
N PHE A 303 6.94 -13.04 -7.54
CA PHE A 303 6.91 -11.64 -7.99
C PHE A 303 6.02 -10.80 -7.07
N ARG A 304 4.79 -11.26 -6.83
CA ARG A 304 3.84 -10.60 -5.95
C ARG A 304 4.29 -10.60 -4.49
N TRP A 305 4.87 -11.70 -4.02
CA TRP A 305 5.37 -11.84 -2.65
C TRP A 305 6.38 -10.73 -2.30
N LEU A 306 7.31 -10.49 -3.23
CA LEU A 306 8.41 -9.54 -3.04
C LEU A 306 7.96 -8.10 -3.30
N THR A 307 7.23 -7.85 -4.39
CA THR A 307 6.79 -6.49 -4.76
C THR A 307 5.77 -5.90 -3.79
N LEU A 308 4.89 -6.73 -3.24
CA LEU A 308 3.81 -6.28 -2.34
C LEU A 308 4.10 -6.60 -0.87
N LEU A 309 5.33 -6.95 -0.52
CA LEU A 309 5.73 -7.28 0.85
C LEU A 309 4.77 -8.26 1.54
N LEU A 310 4.32 -9.27 0.78
CA LEU A 310 3.38 -10.34 1.17
C LEU A 310 1.93 -9.91 1.48
N CYS A 311 1.53 -8.66 1.20
CA CYS A 311 0.18 -8.15 1.51
C CYS A 311 -0.98 -8.98 0.94
N GLN A 312 -0.80 -9.65 -0.19
CA GLN A 312 -1.87 -10.46 -0.79
C GLN A 312 -1.82 -11.96 -0.43
N GLU A 313 -0.81 -12.40 0.33
CA GLU A 313 -0.69 -13.80 0.77
C GLU A 313 -1.32 -14.03 2.14
N PHE A 314 -1.42 -12.95 2.94
CA PHE A 314 -1.85 -13.00 4.33
C PHE A 314 -2.98 -12.02 4.58
N LYS A 315 -3.80 -12.29 5.60
CA LYS A 315 -4.82 -11.35 6.06
C LYS A 315 -4.16 -10.17 6.77
N LEU A 316 -4.86 -9.03 6.86
CA LEU A 316 -4.28 -7.81 7.40
C LEU A 316 -3.58 -7.96 8.78
N PRO A 317 -4.15 -8.64 9.79
CA PRO A 317 -3.46 -8.83 11.08
C PRO A 317 -2.14 -9.61 10.95
N ASP A 318 -2.11 -10.59 10.04
CA ASP A 318 -0.92 -11.38 9.76
C ASP A 318 0.13 -10.56 8.99
N VAL A 319 -0.30 -9.71 8.05
CA VAL A 319 0.56 -8.74 7.35
C VAL A 319 1.19 -7.77 8.35
N GLU A 320 0.39 -7.15 9.23
CA GLU A 320 0.89 -6.26 10.27
C GLU A 320 1.90 -6.97 11.18
N ARG A 321 1.62 -8.23 11.56
CA ARG A 321 2.58 -9.03 12.34
C ARG A 321 3.87 -9.31 11.59
N ILE A 322 3.83 -9.68 10.30
CA ILE A 322 5.04 -9.86 9.48
C ILE A 322 5.83 -8.54 9.41
N TRP A 323 5.12 -7.43 9.22
CA TRP A 323 5.70 -6.11 9.07
C TRP A 323 6.34 -5.57 10.35
N ASP A 324 5.84 -5.94 11.53
CA ASP A 324 6.54 -5.69 12.79
C ASP A 324 7.98 -6.24 12.76
N SER A 325 8.17 -7.44 12.18
CA SER A 325 9.50 -8.05 12.02
C SER A 325 10.30 -7.43 10.88
N LEU A 326 9.68 -7.19 9.72
CA LEU A 326 10.35 -6.56 8.58
C LEU A 326 10.84 -5.15 8.93
N PHE A 327 10.00 -4.30 9.51
CA PHE A 327 10.40 -2.93 9.83
C PHE A 327 11.44 -2.86 10.95
N ALA A 328 11.44 -3.84 11.86
CA ALA A 328 12.45 -3.95 12.90
C ALA A 328 13.82 -4.42 12.38
N ASP A 329 13.86 -5.19 11.28
CA ASP A 329 15.10 -5.68 10.71
C ASP A 329 15.82 -4.58 9.90
N PRO A 330 17.07 -4.21 10.23
CA PRO A 330 17.84 -3.24 9.44
C PRO A 330 18.11 -3.68 7.99
N LYS A 331 18.06 -4.99 7.72
CA LYS A 331 18.19 -5.61 6.40
C LYS A 331 16.85 -6.24 5.97
N ARG A 332 15.76 -5.49 6.11
CA ARG A 332 14.40 -5.95 5.83
C ARG A 332 14.19 -6.64 4.48
N ILE A 333 14.90 -6.22 3.44
CA ILE A 333 14.82 -6.85 2.11
C ILE A 333 15.42 -8.26 2.12
N ASP A 334 16.53 -8.45 2.82
CA ASP A 334 17.16 -9.77 2.99
C ASP A 334 16.28 -10.66 3.87
N PHE A 335 15.68 -10.08 4.91
CA PHE A 335 14.75 -10.79 5.77
C PHE A 335 13.44 -11.17 5.06
N LEU A 336 12.93 -10.32 4.16
CA LEU A 336 11.80 -10.66 3.28
C LEU A 336 12.13 -11.86 2.39
N ILE A 337 13.33 -11.92 1.82
CA ILE A 337 13.79 -13.09 1.05
C ILE A 337 13.82 -14.34 1.93
N ASN A 338 14.26 -14.22 3.19
CA ASN A 338 14.21 -15.34 4.15
C ASN A 338 12.78 -15.80 4.42
N ILE A 339 11.83 -14.88 4.60
CA ILE A 339 10.42 -15.24 4.80
C ILE A 339 9.87 -15.96 3.56
N CYS A 340 10.10 -15.44 2.36
CA CYS A 340 9.68 -16.09 1.12
C CYS A 340 10.31 -17.48 0.95
N CYS A 341 11.58 -17.66 1.33
CA CYS A 341 12.26 -18.95 1.31
C CYS A 341 11.66 -19.92 2.34
N ALA A 342 11.40 -19.43 3.56
CA ALA A 342 10.76 -20.20 4.62
C ALA A 342 9.35 -20.69 4.21
N MET A 343 8.56 -19.85 3.55
CA MET A 343 7.25 -20.23 3.00
C MET A 343 7.38 -21.47 2.09
N ILE A 344 8.35 -21.48 1.18
CA ILE A 344 8.59 -22.59 0.25
C ILE A 344 9.03 -23.85 1.01
N ILE A 345 9.96 -23.72 1.97
CA ILE A 345 10.48 -24.84 2.77
C ILE A 345 9.35 -25.47 3.62
N LEU A 346 8.45 -24.65 4.16
CA LEU A 346 7.36 -25.13 5.01
C LEU A 346 6.31 -25.96 4.27
N VAL A 347 6.21 -25.82 2.94
CA VAL A 347 5.34 -26.63 2.07
C VAL A 347 6.12 -27.65 1.24
N ARG A 348 7.38 -27.94 1.63
CA ARG A 348 8.28 -28.90 0.97
C ARG A 348 7.62 -30.22 0.59
N ASN A 349 6.92 -30.85 1.55
CA ASN A 349 6.37 -32.19 1.33
C ASN A 349 5.36 -32.20 0.17
N ASP A 350 4.54 -31.16 0.08
CA ASP A 350 3.57 -31.00 -1.00
C ASP A 350 4.27 -30.74 -2.34
N ILE A 351 5.33 -29.92 -2.35
CA ILE A 351 6.12 -29.65 -3.57
C ILE A 351 6.79 -30.91 -4.13
N LEU A 352 7.35 -31.75 -3.26
CA LEU A 352 8.06 -32.97 -3.68
C LEU A 352 7.14 -34.04 -4.25
N ILE A 353 5.88 -34.08 -3.80
CA ILE A 353 4.85 -35.02 -4.29
C ILE A 353 4.15 -34.45 -5.53
N GLY A 354 3.97 -33.13 -5.58
CA GLY A 354 3.22 -32.44 -6.62
C GLY A 354 3.92 -32.34 -7.97
N ASP A 355 3.12 -32.10 -9.01
CA ASP A 355 3.56 -31.77 -10.36
C ASP A 355 3.61 -30.25 -10.57
N PHE A 356 3.94 -29.80 -11.78
CA PHE A 356 4.00 -28.38 -12.11
C PHE A 356 2.69 -27.65 -11.79
N ALA A 357 1.53 -28.23 -12.14
CA ALA A 357 0.24 -27.59 -11.99
C ALA A 357 -0.22 -27.50 -10.53
N SER A 358 0.03 -28.55 -9.73
CA SER A 358 -0.27 -28.49 -8.29
C SER A 358 0.67 -27.52 -7.57
N ASN A 359 1.95 -27.51 -7.92
CA ASN A 359 2.96 -26.70 -7.23
C ASN A 359 2.82 -25.21 -7.53
N ILE A 360 2.53 -24.84 -8.78
CA ILE A 360 2.26 -23.43 -9.12
C ILE A 360 1.01 -22.94 -8.39
N LYS A 361 -0.05 -23.75 -8.33
CA LYS A 361 -1.28 -23.41 -7.62
C LYS A 361 -1.04 -23.24 -6.12
N LEU A 362 -0.27 -24.16 -5.52
CA LEU A 362 0.10 -24.13 -4.11
C LEU A 362 0.89 -22.85 -3.76
N LEU A 363 1.85 -22.47 -4.59
CA LEU A 363 2.68 -21.28 -4.35
C LEU A 363 1.92 -19.98 -4.68
N GLN A 364 0.99 -19.96 -5.64
CA GLN A 364 0.17 -18.77 -5.90
C GLN A 364 -0.97 -18.58 -4.88
N HIS A 365 -1.39 -19.65 -4.22
CA HIS A 365 -2.43 -19.66 -3.20
C HIS A 365 -1.89 -20.33 -1.95
N PHE A 366 -0.98 -19.63 -1.28
CA PHE A 366 -0.28 -20.16 -0.12
C PHE A 366 -1.28 -20.63 0.96
N PRO A 367 -1.12 -21.83 1.52
CA PRO A 367 -2.05 -22.34 2.51
C PRO A 367 -2.01 -21.50 3.79
N PRO A 368 -3.15 -21.30 4.48
CA PRO A 368 -3.18 -20.61 5.76
C PRO A 368 -2.19 -21.23 6.75
N MET A 369 -1.29 -20.41 7.29
CA MET A 369 -0.23 -20.87 8.19
C MET A 369 0.03 -19.82 9.27
N ASP A 370 0.37 -20.28 10.47
CA ASP A 370 0.79 -19.40 11.57
C ASP A 370 2.04 -18.62 11.17
N VAL A 371 1.91 -17.29 11.11
CA VAL A 371 2.99 -16.34 10.82
C VAL A 371 4.19 -16.56 11.71
N SER A 372 3.99 -16.91 12.99
CA SER A 372 5.08 -17.15 13.93
C SER A 372 5.94 -18.34 13.49
N ARG A 373 5.33 -19.37 12.90
CA ARG A 373 6.06 -20.52 12.34
C ARG A 373 6.90 -20.10 11.13
N ILE A 374 6.37 -19.25 10.26
CA ILE A 374 7.07 -18.73 9.09
C ILE A 374 8.28 -17.88 9.52
N ILE A 375 8.08 -16.94 10.42
CA ILE A 375 9.15 -16.06 10.95
C ILE A 375 10.24 -16.89 11.64
N ASN A 376 9.85 -17.87 12.46
CA ASN A 376 10.81 -18.74 13.15
C ASN A 376 11.64 -19.58 12.18
N GLU A 377 11.05 -20.02 11.07
CA GLU A 377 11.80 -20.72 10.03
C GLU A 377 12.71 -19.76 9.25
N ALA A 378 12.22 -18.55 8.93
CA ALA A 378 13.00 -17.50 8.28
C ALA A 378 14.25 -17.09 9.06
N MET A 379 14.19 -17.08 10.40
CA MET A 379 15.35 -16.80 11.25
C MET A 379 16.47 -17.85 11.16
N LYS A 380 16.16 -19.09 10.75
CA LYS A 380 17.15 -20.16 10.59
C LYS A 380 17.85 -20.11 9.24
N ILE A 381 17.26 -19.39 8.28
CA ILE A 381 17.72 -19.31 6.91
C ILE A 381 18.85 -18.29 6.81
N ASN A 382 19.98 -18.71 6.25
CA ASN A 382 21.06 -17.78 5.93
C ASN A 382 20.92 -17.30 4.48
N SER A 383 20.56 -16.02 4.28
CA SER A 383 20.50 -15.36 2.97
C SER A 383 21.81 -14.70 2.54
N ALA A 384 22.82 -14.61 3.43
CA ALA A 384 24.14 -14.07 3.12
C ALA A 384 25.07 -15.15 2.60
#